data_AF-A0A367XLH1-F1
#
_entry.id   AF-A0A367XLH1-F1
#
_cell.length_a   1.000
_cell.length_b   1.000
_cell.length_c   1.000
_cell.angle_alpha   90.00
_cell.angle_beta   90.00
_cell.angle_gamma   90.00
#
_symmetry.space_group_name_H-M   'P 1'
#
loop_
_entity.id
_entity.type
_entity.pdbx_description
1 polymer ?
#
loop_
_entity_poly.entity_id
_entity_poly.type
_entity_poly.pdbx_seq_one_letter_code
_entity_poly.pdbx_strand_id
1 'polypeptide(L)' 'MKLEKKEFGRMLEEVLGRTSDVSFLSNWAYEIFLDRQHNMDAEVRELLLDLNHMDDGPEFEFTTGELSEIARKLQG' A
#
# COMPACT_ATOMS: atom_id res chain seq x y z
N MET A 1 -10.69 14.48 -3.73
CA MET A 1 -10.83 14.06 -2.33
C MET A 1 -9.47 13.54 -1.89
N LYS A 2 -8.96 13.97 -0.73
CA LYS A 2 -7.65 13.54 -0.24
C LYS A 2 -7.71 12.05 0.07
N LEU A 3 -6.76 11.26 -0.42
CA LEU A 3 -6.63 9.86 0.03
C LEU A 3 -6.13 9.88 1.48
N GLU A 4 -7.03 9.56 2.41
CA GLU A 4 -6.75 9.53 3.84
C GLU A 4 -6.24 8.13 4.26
N LYS A 5 -5.46 8.08 5.34
CA LYS A 5 -4.89 6.84 5.90
C LYS A 5 -5.93 5.73 6.04
N LYS A 6 -7.09 6.04 6.62
CA LYS A 6 -8.18 5.08 6.86
C LYS A 6 -8.83 4.57 5.58
N GLU A 7 -8.87 5.38 4.52
CA GLU A 7 -9.34 4.92 3.21
C GLU A 7 -8.31 3.95 2.61
N PHE A 8 -7.03 4.34 2.59
CA PHE A 8 -5.97 3.48 2.08
C PHE A 8 -5.84 2.15 2.85
N GLY A 9 -5.92 2.18 4.18
CA GLY A 9 -5.87 0.97 5.01
C GLY A 9 -6.96 -0.05 4.67
N ARG A 10 -8.17 0.41 4.31
CA ARG A 10 -9.26 -0.47 3.83
C ARG A 10 -8.96 -1.02 2.44
N MET A 11 -8.45 -0.19 1.53
CA MET A 11 -8.05 -0.65 0.20
C MET A 11 -6.95 -1.72 0.28
N LEU A 12 -5.97 -1.53 1.17
CA LEU A 12 -4.90 -2.50 1.40
C LEU A 12 -5.46 -3.83 1.95
N GLU A 13 -6.35 -3.79 2.94
CA GLU A 13 -6.98 -5.00 3.46
C GLU A 13 -7.81 -5.73 2.39
N GLU A 14 -8.54 -4.98 1.56
CA GLU A 14 -9.32 -5.54 0.45
C GLU A 14 -8.45 -6.23 -0.62
N VAL A 15 -7.30 -5.65 -0.98
CA VAL A 15 -6.40 -6.26 -1.98
C VAL A 15 -5.69 -7.49 -1.42
N LEU A 16 -5.27 -7.44 -0.14
CA LEU A 16 -4.67 -8.60 0.54
C LEU A 16 -5.65 -9.77 0.69
N GLY A 17 -6.95 -9.49 0.78
CA GLY A 17 -7.99 -10.51 0.73
C GLY A 17 -8.13 -11.20 -0.64
N ARG A 18 -7.51 -10.66 -1.70
CA ARG A 18 -7.58 -11.18 -3.08
C ARG A 18 -6.27 -11.80 -3.54
N THR A 19 -5.12 -11.25 -3.13
CA THR A 19 -3.80 -11.71 -3.55
C THR A 19 -2.72 -11.28 -2.57
N SER A 20 -1.65 -12.08 -2.51
CA SER A 20 -0.39 -11.77 -1.81
C SER A 20 0.80 -11.74 -2.77
N ASP A 21 0.54 -11.66 -4.07
CA ASP A 21 1.57 -11.59 -5.11
C ASP A 21 2.29 -10.23 -5.07
N VAL A 22 3.60 -10.27 -4.87
CA VAL A 22 4.43 -9.07 -4.64
C VAL A 22 4.43 -8.14 -5.85
N SER A 23 4.64 -8.68 -7.04
CA SER A 23 4.66 -7.88 -8.27
C SER A 23 3.31 -7.21 -8.53
N PHE A 24 2.20 -7.90 -8.25
CA PHE A 24 0.87 -7.30 -8.30
C PHE A 24 0.71 -6.15 -7.29
N LEU A 25 1.11 -6.37 -6.03
CA LEU A 25 0.97 -5.37 -4.97
C LEU A 25 1.84 -4.13 -5.23
N SER A 26 3.06 -4.32 -5.72
CA SER A 26 3.95 -3.24 -6.13
C SER A 26 3.34 -2.38 -7.24
N ASN A 27 2.85 -3.01 -8.31
CA ASN A 27 2.22 -2.29 -9.41
C ASN A 27 0.92 -1.60 -8.98
N TRP A 28 0.10 -2.27 -8.14
CA TRP A 28 -1.12 -1.71 -7.58
C TRP A 28 -0.85 -0.44 -6.75
N ALA A 29 0.20 -0.44 -5.93
CA ALA A 29 0.59 0.73 -5.15
C ALA A 29 1.03 1.89 -6.06
N TYR A 30 1.78 1.60 -7.12
CA TYR A 30 2.22 2.61 -8.08
C TYR A 30 1.06 3.29 -8.82
N GLU A 31 0.07 2.51 -9.28
CA GLU A 31 -1.13 3.04 -9.93
C GLU A 31 -1.91 4.00 -9.01
N ILE A 32 -2.06 3.66 -7.72
CA ILE A 32 -2.69 4.54 -6.74
C ILE A 32 -1.88 5.83 -6.55
N PHE A 33 -0.56 5.71 -6.47
CA PHE A 33 0.32 6.87 -6.35
C PHE A 33 0.16 7.81 -7.54
N LEU A 34 0.18 7.31 -8.78
CA LEU A 34 0.01 8.12 -9.97
C LEU A 34 -1.36 8.83 -10.01
N ASP A 35 -2.43 8.14 -9.64
CA ASP A 35 -3.80 8.69 -9.59
C ASP A 35 -3.98 9.76 -8.50
N ARG A 36 -3.33 9.59 -7.33
CA ARG A 36 -3.60 10.39 -6.12
C ARG A 36 -2.46 11.28 -5.65
N GLN A 37 -1.32 11.32 -6.36
CA GLN A 37 -0.11 12.06 -5.95
C GLN A 37 -0.33 13.55 -5.61
N HIS A 38 -1.35 14.21 -6.17
CA HIS A 38 -1.63 15.61 -5.89
C HIS A 38 -2.51 15.85 -4.66
N ASN A 39 -3.13 14.80 -4.11
CA ASN A 39 -4.10 14.92 -3.03
C ASN A 39 -4.13 13.65 -2.16
N MET A 40 -3.08 13.47 -1.37
CA MET A 40 -2.87 12.27 -0.57
C MET A 40 -2.13 12.63 0.73
N ASP A 41 -2.40 11.86 1.78
CA ASP A 41 -1.66 11.98 3.04
C ASP A 41 -0.17 11.65 2.87
N ALA A 42 0.70 12.36 3.60
CA ALA A 42 2.14 12.16 3.47
C ALA A 42 2.58 10.74 3.89
N GLU A 43 1.98 10.17 4.94
CA GLU A 43 2.33 8.81 5.36
C GLU A 43 1.86 7.76 4.34
N VAL A 44 0.69 7.99 3.72
CA VAL A 44 0.20 7.13 2.63
C VAL A 44 1.11 7.23 1.42
N ARG A 45 1.62 8.44 1.11
CA ARG A 45 2.59 8.62 0.02
C ARG A 45 3.84 7.78 0.24
N GLU A 46 4.48 7.91 1.39
CA GLU A 46 5.71 7.16 1.68
C GLU A 46 5.46 5.65 1.61
N LEU A 47 4.36 5.18 2.21
CA LEU A 47 4.00 3.77 2.17
C LEU A 47 3.74 3.25 0.75
N LEU A 48 3.10 4.03 -0.13
CA LEU A 48 2.92 3.61 -1.53
C LEU A 48 4.24 3.49 -2.27
N LEU A 49 5.23 4.33 -1.96
CA LEU A 49 6.58 4.22 -2.52
C LEU A 49 7.27 2.96 -2.00
N ASP A 50 7.22 2.70 -0.69
CA ASP A 50 7.78 1.47 -0.10
C ASP A 50 7.15 0.21 -0.72
N LEU A 51 5.81 0.19 -0.88
CA LEU A 51 5.10 -0.93 -1.50
C LEU A 51 5.48 -1.10 -2.98
N ASN A 52 5.69 -0.01 -3.72
CA ASN A 52 6.15 -0.08 -5.10
C ASN A 52 7.56 -0.71 -5.21
N HIS A 53 8.41 -0.51 -4.22
CA HIS A 53 9.75 -1.10 -4.20
C HIS A 53 9.80 -2.57 -3.77
N MET A 54 8.68 -3.19 -3.35
CA MET A 54 8.69 -4.59 -2.91
C MET A 54 9.16 -5.58 -4.00
N ASP A 55 8.99 -5.25 -5.28
CA ASP A 55 9.39 -6.11 -6.41
C ASP A 55 10.88 -5.92 -6.80
N ASP A 56 11.59 -4.98 -6.17
CA ASP A 56 13.01 -4.73 -6.45
C ASP A 56 13.92 -5.82 -5.85
N GLY A 57 13.45 -6.55 -4.83
CA GLY A 57 14.18 -7.64 -4.19
C GLY A 57 13.58 -8.09 -2.86
N PRO A 58 13.92 -9.30 -2.38
CA PRO A 58 13.37 -9.86 -1.13
C PRO A 58 13.72 -9.05 0.12
N GLU A 59 14.74 -8.19 0.07
CA GLU A 59 15.08 -7.26 1.15
C GLU A 59 14.08 -6.11 1.32
N PHE A 60 13.25 -5.84 0.32
CA PHE A 60 12.20 -4.83 0.32
C PHE A 60 10.80 -5.43 0.48
N GLU A 61 10.69 -6.76 0.48
CA GLU A 61 9.42 -7.45 0.55
C GLU A 61 8.82 -7.39 1.96
N PHE A 62 7.63 -6.82 2.09
CA PHE A 62 6.79 -7.02 3.26
C PHE A 62 6.09 -8.38 3.20
N THR A 63 6.10 -9.10 4.31
CA THR A 63 5.25 -10.27 4.49
C THR A 63 3.77 -9.87 4.51
N THR A 64 2.89 -10.80 4.14
CA THR A 64 1.43 -10.59 4.25
C THR A 64 0.98 -10.21 5.67
N GLY A 65 1.68 -10.72 6.69
CA GLY A 65 1.41 -10.38 8.10
C GLY A 65 1.71 -8.90 8.39
N GLU A 66 2.86 -8.42 7.96
CA GLU A 66 3.25 -7.00 8.10
C GLU A 66 2.29 -6.08 7.35
N LEU A 67 1.94 -6.42 6.11
CA LEU A 67 0.96 -5.66 5.33
C LEU A 67 -0.42 -5.60 6.00
N SER A 68 -0.85 -6.71 6.60
CA SER A 68 -2.11 -6.77 7.36
C SER A 68 -2.06 -5.89 8.62
N GLU A 69 -0.93 -5.86 9.33
CA GLU A 69 -0.75 -4.99 10.49
C GLU A 69 -0.73 -3.51 10.10
N ILE A 70 -0.05 -3.17 9.00
CA ILE A 70 -0.03 -1.82 8.43
C ILE A 70 -1.46 -1.38 8.10
N ALA A 71 -2.22 -2.23 7.40
CA ALA A 71 -3.62 -1.96 7.04
C ALA A 71 -4.48 -1.64 8.27
N ARG A 72 -4.34 -2.40 9.36
CA ARG A 72 -5.09 -2.16 10.61
C ARG A 72 -4.64 -0.89 11.33
N LYS A 73 -3.34 -0.62 11.39
CA LYS A 73 -2.79 0.60 12.02
C LYS A 73 -3.30 1.87 11.35
N LEU A 74 -3.43 1.86 10.03
CA LEU A 74 -3.96 3.00 9.27
C LEU A 74 -5.46 3.27 9.50
N GLN A 75 -6.21 2.26 9.96
CA GLN A 75 -7.65 2.34 10.16
C GLN A 75 -8.08 2.72 11.59
N GLY A 76 -7.20 2.49 12.57
CA GLY A 76 -7.38 2.81 14.00
C GLY A 76 -7.17 4.28 14.30
#